data_AF-A0AA41B1A2-F1
#
_entry.id   AF-A0AA41B1A2-F1
#
_cell.length_a   1.000
_cell.length_b   1.000
_cell.length_c   1.000
_cell.angle_alpha   90.00
_cell.angle_beta   90.00
_cell.angle_gamma   90.00
#
_symmetry.space_group_name_H-M   'P 1'
#
loop_
_entity.id
_entity.type
_entity.pdbx_description
1 polymer ?
#
loop_
_entity_poly.entity_id
_entity_poly.type
_entity_poly.pdbx_seq_one_letter_code
_entity_poly.pdbx_strand_id
1 'polypeptide(L)'
;MAEHVDFFEAVVTCYPQDADHAPLLQDPAHARVARAGDVADGDLILAAVSLCGTDYFNDQYPAHPQPYDPACQCGVCCHLTQENGAVVVLSNGHPWTTCDPWRADDLVLIVPAARLPDRNATE
;
A
#
# COMPACT_ATOMS: atom_id res chain seq x y z
N MET A 1 -8.49 -9.24 -23.59
CA MET A 1 -9.75 -8.59 -23.19
C MET A 1 -9.45 -7.89 -21.89
N ALA A 2 -9.58 -6.56 -21.83
CA ALA A 2 -9.35 -5.85 -20.58
C ALA A 2 -10.52 -6.17 -19.65
N GLU A 3 -10.27 -6.87 -18.55
CA GLU A 3 -11.28 -7.09 -17.52
C GLU A 3 -11.67 -5.74 -16.93
N HIS A 4 -12.97 -5.51 -16.80
CA HIS A 4 -13.50 -4.29 -16.20
C HIS A 4 -13.24 -4.37 -14.70
N VAL A 5 -12.26 -3.62 -14.22
CA VAL A 5 -11.96 -3.50 -12.79
C VAL A 5 -12.87 -2.40 -12.23
N ASP A 6 -13.80 -2.79 -11.38
CA ASP A 6 -14.58 -1.84 -10.58
C ASP A 6 -13.66 -1.25 -9.50
N PHE A 7 -13.22 -0.01 -9.72
CA PHE A 7 -12.56 0.77 -8.67
C PHE A 7 -13.63 1.24 -7.68
N PHE A 8 -13.71 0.59 -6.53
CA PHE A 8 -14.52 1.09 -5.44
C PHE A 8 -13.90 2.39 -4.94
N GLU A 9 -14.62 3.50 -5.13
CA GLU A 9 -14.22 4.78 -4.58
C GLU A 9 -14.20 4.67 -3.05
N ALA A 10 -13.01 4.84 -2.46
CA ALA A 10 -12.88 4.88 -1.03
C ALA A 10 -13.26 6.27 -0.55
N VAL A 11 -14.26 6.35 0.33
CA VAL A 11 -14.55 7.60 1.03
C VAL A 11 -13.84 7.55 2.37
N VAL A 12 -12.77 8.33 2.51
CA VAL A 12 -12.11 8.53 3.80
C VAL A 12 -12.98 9.46 4.63
N THR A 13 -13.83 8.87 5.47
CA THR A 13 -14.74 9.62 6.35
C THR A 13 -14.06 10.12 7.63
N CYS A 14 -12.93 9.52 8.00
CA CYS A 14 -12.13 9.86 9.16
C CYS A 14 -10.67 9.45 8.95
N TYR A 15 -9.75 10.29 9.40
CA TYR A 15 -8.32 9.99 9.50
C TYR A 15 -7.87 10.25 10.95
N PRO A 16 -7.07 9.36 11.58
CA PRO A 16 -6.58 9.57 12.94
C PRO A 16 -5.79 10.88 13.04
N GLN A 17 -6.14 11.73 14.00
CA GLN A 17 -5.40 12.97 14.31
C GLN A 17 -4.71 12.80 15.66
N ASP A 18 -3.82 11.82 15.75
CA ASP A 18 -3.02 11.53 16.94
C ASP A 18 -1.53 11.43 16.58
N ALA A 19 -0.68 11.30 17.60
CA ALA A 19 0.77 11.36 17.44
C ALA A 19 1.37 10.08 16.82
N ASP A 20 0.61 8.99 16.75
CA ASP A 20 1.10 7.69 16.27
C ASP A 20 0.93 7.54 14.74
N HIS A 21 0.20 8.47 14.09
CA HIS A 21 -0.06 8.46 12.65
C HIS A 21 0.47 9.71 11.96
N ALA A 22 1.19 9.55 10.84
CA ALA A 22 1.62 10.69 10.04
C ALA A 22 0.41 11.47 9.50
N PRO A 23 0.44 12.82 9.45
CA PRO A 23 -0.61 13.56 8.77
C PRO A 23 -0.71 13.12 7.31
N LEU A 24 -1.93 13.06 6.76
CA LEU A 24 -2.15 12.77 5.34
C LEU A 24 -1.30 13.71 4.49
N LEU A 25 -0.40 13.12 3.69
CA LEU A 25 0.47 13.88 2.80
C LEU A 25 -0.28 14.41 1.57
N GLN A 26 -1.48 13.86 1.30
CA GLN A 26 -2.26 14.06 0.09
C GLN A 26 -3.75 14.16 0.41
N ASP A 27 -4.50 14.81 -0.47
CA ASP A 27 -5.96 14.88 -0.36
C ASP A 27 -6.56 13.46 -0.44
N PRO A 28 -7.24 12.99 0.61
CA PRO A 28 -7.82 11.65 0.62
C PRO A 28 -8.98 11.48 -0.36
N ALA A 29 -9.49 12.54 -1.01
CA ALA A 29 -10.47 12.44 -2.09
C ALA A 29 -10.00 11.56 -3.27
N HIS A 30 -8.69 11.45 -3.45
CA HIS A 30 -8.09 10.58 -4.46
C HIS A 30 -7.79 9.16 -3.95
N ALA A 31 -8.04 8.87 -2.67
CA ALA A 31 -7.77 7.56 -2.10
C ALA A 31 -8.69 6.49 -2.69
N ARG A 32 -8.16 5.28 -2.90
CA ARG A 32 -8.86 4.12 -3.46
C ARG A 32 -8.45 2.86 -2.71
N VAL A 33 -9.37 1.91 -2.59
CA VAL A 33 -9.03 0.56 -2.12
C VAL A 33 -8.56 -0.24 -3.32
N ALA A 34 -7.39 -0.87 -3.19
CA ALA A 34 -6.81 -1.74 -4.20
C ALA A 34 -6.39 -3.08 -3.57
N ARG A 35 -6.33 -4.13 -4.38
CA ARG A 35 -5.62 -5.35 -3.98
C ARG A 35 -4.12 -5.08 -4.01
N ALA A 36 -3.37 -5.66 -3.09
CA ALA A 36 -1.92 -5.50 -3.05
C ALA A 36 -1.26 -5.91 -4.38
N GLY A 37 -1.77 -6.95 -5.05
CA GLY A 37 -1.28 -7.40 -6.35
C GLY A 37 -1.52 -6.42 -7.51
N ASP A 38 -2.44 -5.48 -7.36
CA ASP A 38 -2.79 -4.47 -8.38
C ASP A 38 -2.12 -3.12 -8.14
N VAL A 39 -1.40 -2.96 -7.02
CA VAL A 39 -0.66 -1.73 -6.69
C VAL A 39 0.43 -1.51 -7.75
N ALA A 40 0.51 -0.29 -8.26
CA ALA A 40 1.50 0.12 -9.24
C ALA A 40 2.69 0.84 -8.58
N ASP A 41 3.81 0.88 -9.31
CA ASP A 41 4.98 1.68 -8.92
C ASP A 41 4.60 3.16 -8.74
N GLY A 42 4.98 3.72 -7.59
CA GLY A 42 4.72 5.11 -7.21
C GLY A 42 3.36 5.36 -6.54
N ASP A 43 2.46 4.39 -6.47
CA ASP A 43 1.22 4.54 -5.70
C ASP A 43 1.55 4.79 -4.22
N LEU A 44 0.91 5.76 -3.59
CA LEU A 44 1.16 6.08 -2.19
C LEU A 44 0.31 5.19 -1.29
N ILE A 45 0.95 4.32 -0.51
CA ILE A 45 0.27 3.46 0.46
C ILE A 45 -0.05 4.25 1.73
N LEU A 46 -1.30 4.15 2.17
CA LEU A 46 -1.81 4.84 3.36
C LEU A 46 -2.12 3.89 4.53
N ALA A 47 -2.68 2.72 4.24
CA ALA A 47 -3.24 1.84 5.25
C ALA A 47 -3.47 0.40 4.76
N ALA A 48 -3.56 -0.53 5.71
CA ALA A 48 -4.17 -1.83 5.51
C ALA A 48 -5.71 -1.72 5.60
N VAL A 49 -6.44 -2.47 4.78
CA VAL A 49 -7.90 -2.51 4.81
C VAL A 49 -8.37 -3.93 5.09
N SER A 50 -9.27 -4.07 6.06
CA SER A 50 -9.87 -5.34 6.45
C SER A 50 -11.37 -5.19 6.72
N LEU A 51 -12.04 -6.31 7.00
CA LEU A 51 -13.44 -6.31 7.46
C LEU A 51 -13.63 -5.57 8.80
N CYS A 52 -12.56 -5.42 9.59
CA CYS A 52 -12.59 -4.72 10.87
C CYS A 52 -12.37 -3.21 10.74
N GLY A 53 -12.06 -2.72 9.55
CA GLY A 53 -11.77 -1.31 9.29
C GLY A 53 -10.41 -1.11 8.63
N THR A 54 -9.93 0.14 8.70
CA THR A 54 -8.69 0.61 8.09
C THR A 54 -7.64 0.83 9.19
N ASP A 55 -6.47 0.23 9.04
CA ASP A 55 -5.32 0.39 9.93
C ASP A 55 -4.29 1.27 9.25
N TYR A 56 -4.28 2.55 9.64
CA TYR A 56 -3.42 3.56 9.01
C TYR A 56 -1.98 3.38 9.46
N PHE A 57 -1.06 3.48 8.51
CA PHE A 57 0.36 3.36 8.83
C PHE A 57 0.90 4.63 9.47
N ASN A 58 1.84 4.43 10.39
CA ASN A 58 2.57 5.53 11.04
C ASN A 58 3.26 6.43 10.01
N ASP A 59 3.77 5.85 8.92
CA ASP A 59 4.35 6.56 7.79
C ASP A 59 3.71 6.09 6.48
N GLN A 60 3.32 7.04 5.64
CA GLN A 60 2.86 6.79 4.26
C GLN A 60 4.08 6.62 3.35
N TYR A 61 4.04 5.68 2.41
CA TYR A 61 5.20 5.39 1.55
C TYR A 61 4.81 5.10 0.10
N PRO A 62 5.63 5.52 -0.87
CA PRO A 62 5.45 5.13 -2.25
C PRO A 62 5.73 3.63 -2.41
N ALA A 63 4.87 2.93 -3.11
CA ALA A 63 5.07 1.54 -3.47
C ALA A 63 6.13 1.42 -4.57
N HIS A 64 6.94 0.38 -4.46
CA HIS A 64 7.85 -0.09 -5.50
C HIS A 64 7.69 -1.61 -5.62
N PRO A 65 6.57 -2.09 -6.22
CA PRO A 65 6.21 -3.49 -6.20
C PRO A 65 7.25 -4.39 -6.85
N GLN A 66 7.58 -5.49 -6.19
CA GLN A 66 8.55 -6.48 -6.65
C GLN A 66 8.02 -7.90 -6.46
N PRO A 67 8.49 -8.87 -7.28
CA PRO A 67 8.19 -10.27 -7.05
C PRO A 67 8.65 -10.73 -5.66
N TYR A 68 7.82 -11.52 -5.00
CA TYR A 68 8.19 -12.15 -3.73
C TYR A 68 9.21 -13.27 -3.94
N ASP A 69 10.27 -13.27 -3.12
CA ASP A 69 11.25 -14.34 -3.04
C ASP A 69 11.12 -15.10 -1.70
N PRO A 70 10.65 -16.36 -1.69
CA PRO A 70 10.53 -17.15 -0.46
C PRO A 70 11.88 -17.50 0.17
N ALA A 71 12.99 -17.38 -0.56
CA ALA A 71 14.33 -17.56 -0.02
C ALA A 71 14.90 -16.28 0.63
N CYS A 72 14.18 -15.16 0.57
CA CYS A 72 14.61 -13.90 1.15
C CYS A 72 14.78 -14.01 2.68
N GLN A 73 15.94 -13.57 3.18
CA GLN A 73 16.32 -13.67 4.59
C GLN A 73 16.14 -12.35 5.36
N CYS A 74 15.30 -11.43 4.87
CA CYS A 74 15.08 -10.13 5.52
C CYS A 74 14.37 -10.22 6.89
N GLY A 75 13.89 -11.41 7.27
CA GLY A 75 13.20 -11.65 8.54
C GLY A 75 11.69 -11.45 8.52
N VAL A 76 11.13 -10.83 7.46
CA VAL A 76 9.68 -10.63 7.29
C VAL A 76 9.09 -11.59 6.25
N CYS A 77 9.77 -11.77 5.11
CA CYS A 77 9.32 -12.66 4.05
C CYS A 77 9.07 -14.10 4.52
N CYS A 78 9.75 -14.56 5.57
CA CYS A 78 9.55 -15.89 6.12
C CYS A 78 8.12 -16.13 6.64
N HIS A 79 7.40 -15.08 7.06
CA HIS A 79 6.04 -15.18 7.61
C HIS A 79 4.99 -15.63 6.61
N LEU A 80 5.20 -15.38 5.31
CA LEU A 80 4.23 -15.75 4.25
C LEU A 80 4.65 -17.00 3.45
N THR A 81 5.75 -17.67 3.83
CA THR A 81 6.26 -18.83 3.08
C THR A 81 5.33 -20.04 3.06
N GLN A 82 4.40 -20.13 4.04
CA GLN A 82 3.43 -21.24 4.18
C GLN A 82 2.02 -20.83 3.76
N GLU A 83 1.80 -19.57 3.37
CA GLU A 83 0.49 -19.09 2.97
C GLU A 83 0.14 -19.55 1.56
N ASN A 84 -1.13 -19.89 1.35
CA ASN A 84 -1.64 -20.22 0.02
C ASN A 84 -1.99 -18.92 -0.74
N GLY A 85 -1.45 -18.77 -1.95
CA GLY A 85 -1.76 -17.67 -2.85
C GLY A 85 -0.52 -16.94 -3.36
N ALA A 86 -0.73 -15.99 -4.27
CA ALA A 86 0.35 -15.12 -4.74
C ALA A 86 0.73 -14.11 -3.65
N VAL A 87 2.01 -13.76 -3.58
CA VAL A 87 2.56 -12.76 -2.64
C VAL A 87 3.32 -11.73 -3.46
N VAL A 88 3.19 -10.46 -3.10
CA VAL A 88 3.90 -9.33 -3.69
C VAL A 88 4.65 -8.58 -2.59
N VAL A 89 5.82 -8.03 -2.89
CA VAL A 89 6.51 -7.11 -2.00
C VAL A 89 6.19 -5.70 -2.45
N LEU A 90 5.44 -4.92 -1.66
CA LEU A 90 5.02 -3.56 -2.03
C LEU A 90 6.14 -2.53 -1.89
N SER A 91 7.12 -2.77 -1.02
CA SER A 91 8.31 -1.95 -0.85
C SER A 91 9.46 -2.75 -0.25
N ASN A 92 10.70 -2.33 -0.50
CA ASN A 92 11.92 -2.97 -0.01
C ASN A 92 12.96 -1.95 0.51
N GLY A 93 12.70 -1.31 1.66
CA GLY A 93 13.70 -0.41 2.28
C GLY A 93 13.18 0.94 2.76
N HIS A 94 11.89 1.25 2.53
CA HIS A 94 11.25 2.42 3.12
C HIS A 94 9.76 2.13 3.40
N PRO A 95 9.23 2.46 4.60
CA PRO A 95 9.92 3.07 5.74
C PRO A 95 10.81 2.09 6.54
N TRP A 96 10.69 0.78 6.28
CA TRP A 96 11.42 -0.27 7.02
C TRP A 96 12.71 -0.69 6.32
N THR A 97 13.66 -1.27 7.06
CA THR A 97 14.89 -1.89 6.48
C THR A 97 14.64 -3.30 5.92
N THR A 98 13.38 -3.73 5.89
CA THR A 98 12.96 -5.07 5.47
C THR A 98 12.00 -4.98 4.28
N CYS A 99 11.71 -6.13 3.67
CA CYS A 99 10.63 -6.23 2.71
C CYS A 99 9.28 -6.01 3.40
N ASP A 100 8.33 -5.52 2.61
CA ASP A 100 6.92 -5.38 2.96
C ASP A 100 6.08 -6.37 2.12
N PRO A 101 6.04 -7.66 2.48
CA PRO A 101 5.34 -8.67 1.71
C PRO A 101 3.85 -8.74 2.08
N TRP A 102 2.99 -8.80 1.06
CA TRP A 102 1.54 -8.85 1.16
C TRP A 102 1.00 -10.01 0.35
N ARG A 103 -0.09 -10.64 0.80
CA ARG A 103 -0.83 -11.54 -0.09
C ARG A 103 -1.44 -10.68 -1.19
N ALA A 104 -1.37 -11.15 -2.43
CA ALA A 104 -1.82 -10.36 -3.58
C ALA A 104 -3.30 -9.95 -3.49
N ASP A 105 -4.12 -10.74 -2.79
CA ASP A 105 -5.54 -10.46 -2.58
C ASP A 105 -5.85 -9.56 -1.36
N ASP A 106 -4.87 -9.27 -0.50
CA ASP A 106 -5.05 -8.38 0.64
C ASP A 106 -5.36 -6.96 0.14
N LEU A 107 -6.14 -6.20 0.90
CA LEU A 107 -6.59 -4.87 0.51
C LEU A 107 -5.76 -3.79 1.18
N VAL A 108 -5.39 -2.77 0.41
CA VAL A 108 -4.70 -1.57 0.87
C VAL A 108 -5.46 -0.32 0.43
N LEU A 109 -5.33 0.73 1.23
CA LEU A 109 -5.78 2.07 0.86
C LEU A 109 -4.60 2.81 0.22
N ILE A 110 -4.78 3.29 -1.00
CA ILE A 110 -3.74 3.98 -1.78
C ILE A 110 -4.21 5.32 -2.30
N VAL A 111 -3.29 6.22 -2.61
CA VAL A 111 -3.50 7.30 -3.59
C VAL A 111 -2.75 6.94 -4.87
N PRO A 112 -3.44 6.78 -6.02
CA PRO A 112 -2.78 6.42 -7.26
C PRO A 112 -1.72 7.43 -7.68
N ALA A 113 -0.56 6.98 -8.17
CA ALA A 113 0.56 7.82 -8.57
C ALA A 113 0.15 8.92 -9.55
N ALA A 114 -0.72 8.59 -10.51
CA ALA A 114 -1.23 9.53 -11.52
C ALA A 114 -2.11 10.66 -10.95
N ARG A 115 -2.49 10.59 -9.67
CA ARG A 115 -3.26 11.59 -8.94
C ARG A 115 -2.43 12.34 -7.90
N LEU A 116 -1.17 11.94 -7.70
CA LEU A 116 -0.25 12.67 -6.85
C LEU A 116 0.22 13.94 -7.58
N PRO A 117 0.36 15.07 -6.88
CA PRO A 117 1.02 16.25 -7.45
C PRO A 117 2.46 15.88 -7.82
N ASP A 118 2.95 16.44 -8.93
CA ASP A 118 4.34 16.25 -9.34
C ASP A 118 5.28 16.64 -8.19
N ARG A 119 6.04 15.66 -7.67
CA ARG A 119 7.11 15.89 -6.68
C ARG A 119 8.22 16.82 -7.19
N ASN A 120 8.17 17.24 -8.46
CA ASN A 120 9.06 18.22 -9.08
C ASN A 120 8.55 19.67 -9.05
N ALA A 121 7.44 19.97 -8.34
CA ALA A 121 7.16 21.34 -7.94
C ALA A 121 8.09 21.71 -6.77
N THR A 122 9.30 22.15 -7.13
CA THR A 122 10.36 22.58 -6.22
C THR A 122 9.89 23.73 -5.32
N GLU A 123 10.21 23.65 -4.04
CA GLU A 123 10.56 24.81 -3.21
C GLU A 123 11.98 24.63 -2.67
#